data_AF-A0A0D6MHB4-F1
#
_entry.id   AF-A0A0D6MHB4-F1
#
_cell.length_a   1.000
_cell.length_b   1.000
_cell.length_c   1.000
_cell.angle_alpha   90.00
_cell.angle_beta   90.00
_cell.angle_gamma   90.00
#
_symmetry.space_group_name_H-M   'P 1'
#
loop_
_entity.id
_entity.type
_entity.pdbx_description
1 polymer ?
#
loop_
_entity_poly.entity_id
_entity_poly.type
_entity_poly.pdbx_seq_one_letter_code
_entity_poly.pdbx_strand_id
1 'polypeptide(L)'
;MTDRPRFFDDIAGVAGGAYSALSGMREEVQAMIRSRIDETLASLEVVRREELDAVRELAARARMGQEAAEARIAALEIRVATLEAANASGHATDADMPEAP
;
A
#
# COMPACT_ATOMS: atom_id res chain seq x y z
N MET A 1 26.12 7.50 74.06
CA MET A 1 25.08 7.50 73.02
C MET A 1 25.52 8.51 71.99
N THR A 2 25.97 8.05 70.83
CA THR A 2 26.59 8.91 69.82
C THR A 2 25.49 9.45 68.90
N ASP A 3 25.23 10.76 68.98
CA ASP A 3 24.30 11.46 68.10
C ASP A 3 24.83 11.44 66.67
N ARG A 4 24.20 10.60 65.84
CA ARG A 4 24.42 10.59 64.39
C ARG A 4 23.63 11.77 63.78
N PRO A 5 24.22 12.59 62.91
CA PRO A 5 23.57 13.82 62.44
C PRO A 5 22.36 13.51 61.55
N ARG A 6 21.15 13.68 62.12
CA ARG A 6 19.84 13.47 61.49
C ARG A 6 19.64 14.27 60.19
N PHE A 7 20.37 15.37 60.04
CA PHE A 7 20.30 16.27 58.88
C PHE A 7 20.70 15.60 57.55
N PHE A 8 21.66 14.66 57.57
CA PHE A 8 22.05 13.94 56.36
C PHE A 8 21.03 12.88 55.94
N ASP A 9 20.27 12.34 56.89
CA ASP A 9 19.24 11.33 56.66
C ASP A 9 17.99 11.94 56.00
N ASP A 10 17.60 13.13 56.45
CA ASP A 10 16.48 13.89 55.87
C ASP A 10 16.77 14.31 54.41
N ILE A 11 17.99 14.75 54.10
CA ILE A 11 18.39 15.11 52.73
C ILE A 11 18.43 13.86 51.83
N ALA A 12 18.90 12.72 52.33
CA ALA A 12 18.90 11.47 51.58
C ALA A 12 17.47 11.00 51.27
N GLY A 13 16.55 11.12 52.23
CA GLY A 13 15.13 10.83 52.04
C GLY A 13 14.47 11.75 51.00
N VAL A 14 14.72 13.06 51.07
CA VAL A 14 14.19 14.03 50.09
C VAL A 14 14.79 13.83 48.70
N ALA A 15 16.10 13.58 48.60
CA ALA A 15 16.76 13.31 47.32
C ALA A 15 16.24 12.01 46.68
N GLY A 16 16.03 10.95 47.47
CA GLY A 16 15.42 9.71 47.01
C GLY A 16 13.97 9.91 46.55
N GLY A 17 13.16 10.61 47.35
CA GLY A 17 11.76 10.91 47.02
C GLY A 17 11.61 11.79 45.77
N ALA A 18 12.45 12.82 45.62
CA ALA A 18 12.47 13.68 44.44
C ALA A 18 12.92 12.91 43.19
N TYR A 19 13.93 12.04 43.31
CA TYR A 19 14.39 11.21 42.21
C TYR A 19 13.30 10.22 41.75
N SER A 20 12.61 9.57 42.68
CA SER A 20 11.48 8.69 42.37
C SER A 20 10.32 9.42 41.70
N ALA A 21 9.98 10.62 42.18
CA ALA A 21 8.94 11.45 41.56
C ALA A 21 9.32 11.90 40.13
N LEU A 22 10.58 12.31 39.92
CA LEU A 22 11.09 12.69 38.60
C LEU A 22 11.15 11.49 37.64
N SER A 23 11.48 10.30 38.14
CA SER A 23 11.46 9.06 37.35
C SER A 23 10.04 8.71 36.90
N GLY A 24 9.05 8.81 37.79
CA GLY A 24 7.64 8.57 37.46
C GLY A 24 7.11 9.56 36.43
N MET A 25 7.38 10.86 36.61
CA MET A 25 7.00 11.88 35.62
C MET A 25 7.67 11.65 34.26
N ARG A 26 8.92 11.20 34.22
CA ARG A 26 9.61 10.88 32.96
C ARG A 26 8.93 9.74 32.22
N GLU A 27 8.52 8.68 32.92
CA GLU A 27 7.82 7.54 32.33
C GLU A 27 6.45 7.96 31.77
N GLU A 28 5.69 8.77 32.50
CA GLU A 28 4.41 9.32 32.04
C GLU A 28 4.55 10.20 30.80
N VAL A 29 5.55 11.09 30.78
CA VAL A 29 5.84 11.93 29.61
C VAL A 29 6.23 11.07 28.40
N GLN A 30 7.03 10.02 28.60
CA GLN A 30 7.41 9.12 27.50
C GLN A 30 6.20 8.35 26.94
N ALA A 31 5.30 7.88 27.81
CA ALA A 31 4.06 7.23 27.40
C ALA A 31 3.15 8.20 26.62
N MET A 32 3.01 9.45 27.08
CA MET A 32 2.23 10.49 26.41
C MET A 32 2.79 10.82 25.02
N ILE A 33 4.11 10.97 24.91
CA ILE A 33 4.78 11.21 23.61
C ILE A 33 4.53 10.04 22.66
N ARG A 34 4.64 8.80 23.14
CA ARG A 34 4.41 7.61 22.32
C ARG A 34 2.97 7.55 21.81
N SER A 35 2.00 7.75 22.71
CA SER A 35 0.58 7.83 22.35
C SER A 35 0.32 8.90 21.30
N ARG A 36 0.96 10.08 21.42
CA ARG A 36 0.78 11.17 20.47
C ARG A 36 1.36 10.84 19.10
N ILE A 37 2.50 10.15 19.05
CA ILE A 37 3.10 9.68 17.80
C ILE A 37 2.19 8.65 17.14
N ASP A 38 1.68 7.68 17.89
CA ASP A 38 0.80 6.63 17.36
C ASP A 38 -0.51 7.22 16.81
N GLU A 39 -1.14 8.17 17.52
CA GLU A 39 -2.30 8.92 17.01
C GLU A 39 -1.97 9.71 15.74
N THR A 40 -0.80 10.38 15.71
CA THR A 40 -0.40 11.16 14.55
C THR A 40 -0.16 10.26 13.34
N LEU A 41 0.53 9.14 13.50
CA LEU A 41 0.73 8.15 12.44
C LEU A 41 -0.59 7.54 11.96
N ALA A 42 -1.52 7.26 12.87
CA ALA A 42 -2.87 6.80 12.50
C ALA A 42 -3.64 7.86 11.70
N SER A 43 -3.44 9.15 11.99
CA SER A 43 -4.07 10.24 11.26
C SER A 43 -3.44 10.53 9.89
N LEU A 44 -2.21 10.09 9.65
CA LEU A 44 -1.45 10.38 8.43
C LEU A 44 -1.72 9.40 7.26
N GLU A 45 -2.76 8.56 7.34
CA GLU A 45 -3.12 7.55 6.32
C GLU A 45 -1.90 6.77 5.79
N VAL A 46 -0.97 6.41 6.68
CA VAL A 46 0.29 5.78 6.27
C VAL A 46 0.01 4.37 5.73
N VAL A 47 0.29 4.18 4.45
CA VAL A 47 0.17 2.86 3.81
C VAL A 47 1.22 1.93 4.40
N ARG A 48 0.78 0.75 4.85
CA ARG A 48 1.72 -0.27 5.35
C ARG A 48 2.59 -0.77 4.21
N ARG A 49 3.84 -1.11 4.54
CA ARG A 49 4.79 -1.61 3.54
C ARG A 49 4.24 -2.85 2.82
N GLU A 50 3.58 -3.74 3.54
CA GLU A 50 3.02 -4.97 3.02
C GLU A 50 1.88 -4.70 2.02
N GLU A 51 1.05 -3.68 2.28
CA GLU A 51 -0.01 -3.26 1.35
C GLU A 51 0.57 -2.65 0.09
N LEU A 52 1.61 -1.83 0.24
CA LEU A 52 2.32 -1.24 -0.89
C LEU A 52 2.95 -2.32 -1.78
N ASP A 53 3.56 -3.33 -1.17
CA ASP A 53 4.16 -4.46 -1.91
C ASP A 53 3.07 -5.32 -2.58
N ALA A 54 1.93 -5.54 -1.93
CA ALA A 54 0.79 -6.24 -2.53
C ALA A 54 0.22 -5.49 -3.74
N VAL A 55 0.06 -4.16 -3.64
CA VAL A 55 -0.43 -3.32 -4.74
C VAL A 55 0.58 -3.27 -5.89
N ARG A 56 1.88 -3.22 -5.60
CA ARG A 56 2.94 -3.29 -6.63
C ARG A 56 2.87 -4.58 -7.42
N GLU A 57 2.74 -5.71 -6.73
CA GLU A 57 2.62 -7.01 -7.39
C GLU A 57 1.33 -7.11 -8.22
N LEU A 58 0.21 -6.62 -7.69
CA LEU A 58 -1.05 -6.55 -8.43
C LEU A 58 -0.91 -5.69 -9.69
N ALA A 59 -0.29 -4.52 -9.57
CA ALA A 59 -0.07 -3.61 -10.69
C ALA A 59 0.82 -4.24 -11.77
N ALA A 60 1.88 -4.93 -11.37
CA ALA A 60 2.75 -5.66 -12.29
C ALA A 60 1.98 -6.75 -13.06
N ARG A 61 1.18 -7.56 -12.34
CA ARG A 61 0.34 -8.60 -12.95
C ARG A 61 -0.72 -8.02 -13.87
N ALA A 62 -1.36 -6.92 -13.47
CA ALA A 62 -2.36 -6.23 -14.28
C ALA A 62 -1.74 -5.74 -15.60
N ARG A 63 -0.54 -5.15 -15.55
CA ARG A 63 0.19 -4.68 -16.74
C ARG A 63 0.52 -5.83 -17.69
N MET A 64 1.05 -6.93 -17.18
CA MET A 64 1.32 -8.13 -17.98
C MET A 64 0.04 -8.72 -18.60
N GLY A 65 -1.03 -8.78 -17.82
CA GLY A 65 -2.34 -9.24 -18.29
C GLY A 65 -2.92 -8.35 -19.39
N GLN A 66 -2.78 -7.03 -19.24
CA GLN A 66 -3.21 -6.05 -20.23
C GLN A 66 -2.48 -6.23 -21.56
N GLU A 67 -1.15 -6.30 -21.55
CA GLU A 67 -0.34 -6.48 -22.77
C GLU A 67 -0.69 -7.78 -23.49
N ALA A 68 -0.90 -8.88 -22.75
CA ALA A 68 -1.34 -10.14 -23.32
C ALA A 68 -2.76 -10.08 -23.92
N ALA A 69 -3.66 -9.34 -23.28
CA ALA A 69 -5.02 -9.14 -23.79
C ALA A 69 -5.02 -8.27 -25.06
N GLU A 70 -4.29 -7.17 -25.08
CA GLU A 70 -4.11 -6.29 -26.24
C GLU A 70 -3.56 -7.07 -27.45
N ALA A 71 -2.54 -7.90 -27.25
CA ALA A 71 -1.99 -8.75 -28.30
C ALA A 71 -3.03 -9.72 -28.89
N ARG A 72 -3.87 -10.32 -28.03
CA ARG A 72 -4.96 -11.21 -28.46
C ARG A 72 -6.05 -10.45 -29.21
N ILE A 73 -6.41 -9.26 -28.74
CA ILE A 73 -7.41 -8.39 -29.39
C ILE A 73 -6.92 -8.02 -30.78
N ALA A 74 -5.69 -7.52 -30.93
CA ALA A 74 -5.13 -7.17 -32.23
C ALA A 74 -5.12 -8.36 -33.21
N ALA A 75 -4.75 -9.56 -32.74
CA ALA A 75 -4.80 -10.76 -33.56
C ALA A 75 -6.22 -11.13 -33.99
N LEU A 76 -7.21 -10.95 -33.12
CA LEU A 76 -8.62 -11.18 -33.44
C LEU A 76 -9.15 -10.14 -34.42
N GLU A 77 -8.81 -8.87 -34.25
CA GLU A 77 -9.19 -7.77 -35.16
C GLU A 77 -8.70 -8.04 -36.59
N ILE A 78 -7.45 -8.47 -36.75
CA ILE A 78 -6.90 -8.86 -38.06
C ILE A 78 -7.67 -10.02 -38.67
N ARG A 79 -8.01 -11.04 -37.86
CA ARG A 79 -8.76 -12.20 -38.35
C ARG A 79 -10.17 -11.81 -38.79
N VAL A 80 -10.85 -10.96 -38.02
CA VAL A 80 -12.18 -10.45 -38.37
C VAL A 80 -12.11 -9.67 -39.68
N ALA A 81 -11.18 -8.72 -39.82
CA ALA A 81 -11.01 -7.95 -41.05
C ALA A 81 -10.74 -8.86 -42.28
N THR A 82 -9.95 -9.92 -42.10
CA THR A 82 -9.67 -10.90 -43.16
C THR A 82 -10.93 -11.66 -43.56
N LEU A 83 -11.74 -12.10 -42.58
CA LEU A 83 -12.99 -12.82 -42.84
C LEU A 83 -14.03 -11.92 -43.51
N GLU A 84 -14.14 -10.66 -43.09
CA GLU A 84 -15.02 -9.67 -43.71
C GLU A 84 -14.64 -9.40 -45.17
N ALA A 85 -13.34 -9.23 -45.45
CA ALA A 85 -12.84 -9.07 -46.81
C ALA A 85 -13.11 -10.30 -47.69
N ALA A 86 -12.91 -11.51 -47.15
CA ALA A 86 -13.23 -12.75 -47.86
C ALA A 86 -14.73 -12.86 -48.18
N ASN A 87 -15.60 -12.56 -47.21
CA ASN A 87 -17.05 -12.57 -47.42
C ASN A 87 -17.50 -11.58 -48.49
N ALA A 88 -16.93 -10.36 -48.48
CA ALA A 88 -17.21 -9.35 -49.50
C ALA A 88 -16.80 -9.82 -50.91
N SER A 89 -15.64 -10.47 -51.05
CA SER A 89 -15.18 -11.01 -52.33
C SER A 89 -16.01 -12.20 -52.85
N GLY A 90 -16.54 -13.04 -51.94
CA GLY A 90 -17.43 -14.15 -52.29
C GLY A 90 -18.78 -13.65 -52.83
N HIS A 91 -19.37 -12.64 -52.20
CA HIS A 91 -20.62 -12.03 -52.67
C HIS A 91 -20.47 -11.31 -54.02
N ALA A 92 -19.33 -10.67 -54.28
CA ALA A 92 -19.07 -10.02 -55.56
C ALA A 92 -18.95 -11.04 -56.73
N THR A 93 -18.46 -12.25 -56.44
CA THR A 93 -18.30 -13.31 -57.45
C THR A 93 -19.64 -13.97 -57.80
N ASP A 94 -20.55 -14.13 -56.84
CA ASP A 94 -21.91 -14.65 -57.09
C ASP A 94 -22.81 -13.64 -57.82
N ALA A 95 -22.60 -12.34 -57.61
CA ALA A 95 -23.40 -11.28 -58.26
C ALA A 95 -23.01 -11.01 -59.72
N ASP A 96 -21.81 -11.39 -60.14
CA ASP A 96 -21.27 -11.15 -61.51
C ASP A 96 -21.37 -12.40 -62.40
N MET A 97 -22.00 -13.49 -61.93
CA MET A 97 -22.35 -14.62 -62.78
C MET A 97 -23.42 -14.19 -63.80
N PRO A 98 -23.12 -14.18 -65.11
CA PRO A 98 -24.13 -13.87 -66.12
C PRO A 98 -25.19 -14.98 -66.09
N GLU A 99 -26.46 -14.58 -65.97
CA GLU A 99 -27.61 -15.46 -66.13
C GLU A 99 -27.49 -16.14 -67.50
N ALA A 100 -27.13 -17.43 -67.50
CA ALA A 100 -26.88 -18.18 -68.73
C ALA A 100 -28.18 -18.30 -69.54
N PRO A 101 -28.11 -18.21 -70.88
CA PRO A 101 -29.29 -18.22 -71.76
C PRO A 101 -30.04 -19.55 -71.78
#